data_AF-A0A838WEG7-F1
#
_entry.id   AF-A0A838WEG7-F1
#
_cell.length_a   1.000
_cell.length_b   1.000
_cell.length_c   1.000
_cell.angle_alpha   90.00
_cell.angle_beta   90.00
_cell.angle_gamma   90.00
#
_symmetry.space_group_name_H-M   'P 1'
#
loop_
_entity.id
_entity.type
_entity.pdbx_description
1 polymer ?
#
loop_
_entity_poly.entity_id
_entity_poly.type
_entity_poly.pdbx_seq_one_letter_code
_entity_poly.pdbx_strand_id
1 'polypeptide(L)'
;MMNQPVDVAQHAGGRAQAVWVGKLHGALPLVGVRGGDLVRFLAVVSQLGLLFMALYLFRIEEELGLVKLLPLIFVGFVVHAALPLRLRLPFFLLLTWTAIGALFGPIYGLTLIGLGLGLIGLCHLPIAFRARVALVLLAAVLLVALRAQWIPAPLPELPTLVLPILGAMFMFRLIIYLYDLRHEREPVSLWGRLSYFFLLPNICFPLFPVVDYQTYRRTYYDRSSLEIYQKGLLWILRGTLHLLLYRVVYHYFVLSPAEVQGLGGVVQAIVSTYLLYLRISGQFHLIIGILCLFGFNLPETHRLYLLASSFNDYWRRINIYWKDFMMKIFYYPTLMRTRRWGMNTGMVAATVVVFAGTWL
;
A
#
# COMPACT_ATOMS: atom_id res chain seq x y z
N MET A 1 48.74 8.91 50.73
CA MET A 1 47.84 7.77 50.42
C MET A 1 46.91 8.21 49.31
N MET A 2 47.21 7.81 48.05
CA MET A 2 46.42 6.86 47.24
C MET A 2 45.01 7.40 46.95
N ASN A 3 44.68 7.98 45.78
CA ASN A 3 44.82 7.54 44.39
C ASN A 3 44.04 6.23 44.11
N GLN A 4 42.82 6.32 43.58
CA GLN A 4 42.45 5.92 42.21
C GLN A 4 40.94 5.66 42.00
N PRO A 5 40.47 5.78 40.73
CA PRO A 5 39.07 5.84 40.32
C PRO A 5 38.50 4.45 40.01
N VAL A 6 37.17 4.32 39.95
CA VAL A 6 36.52 3.11 39.45
C VAL A 6 36.14 3.35 37.98
N ASP A 7 36.90 2.72 37.10
CA ASP A 7 36.54 2.51 35.70
C ASP A 7 36.70 1.01 35.36
N VAL A 8 35.97 0.60 34.33
CA VAL A 8 36.15 -0.61 33.50
C VAL A 8 35.50 -1.93 33.97
N ALA A 9 34.40 -2.22 33.26
CA ALA A 9 34.02 -3.49 32.64
C ALA A 9 34.10 -4.78 33.46
N GLN A 10 32.91 -5.35 33.72
CA GLN A 10 32.64 -6.79 33.59
C GLN A 10 31.13 -7.01 33.73
N HIS A 11 30.41 -7.07 32.62
CA HIS A 11 29.27 -7.97 32.37
C HIS A 11 28.83 -7.81 30.89
N ALA A 12 29.81 -7.98 29.99
CA ALA A 12 29.55 -8.41 28.63
C ALA A 12 29.85 -9.92 28.60
N GLY A 13 28.83 -10.74 28.38
CA GLY A 13 29.02 -12.18 28.21
C GLY A 13 27.76 -12.98 28.47
N GLY A 14 27.11 -13.42 27.39
CA GLY A 14 26.34 -14.66 27.44
C GLY A 14 24.84 -14.55 27.69
N ARG A 15 24.11 -13.86 26.81
CA ARG A 15 22.87 -14.45 26.26
C ARG A 15 22.91 -14.38 24.76
N ALA A 16 23.64 -15.37 24.24
CA ALA A 16 23.62 -15.79 22.86
C ALA A 16 22.17 -15.91 22.35
N GLN A 17 21.96 -15.42 21.13
CA GLN A 17 21.28 -16.18 20.09
C GLN A 17 20.12 -17.08 20.55
N ALA A 18 19.01 -16.46 20.95
CA ALA A 18 17.72 -17.07 20.63
C ALA A 18 17.41 -16.71 19.17
N VAL A 19 18.04 -17.45 18.26
CA VAL A 19 17.62 -17.56 16.88
C VAL A 19 16.13 -17.91 16.93
N TRP A 20 15.28 -16.95 16.55
CA TRP A 20 13.88 -17.21 16.28
C TRP A 20 13.81 -18.10 15.04
N VAL A 21 14.04 -19.40 15.23
CA VAL A 21 13.47 -20.44 14.38
C VAL A 21 11.98 -20.44 14.69
N GLY A 22 11.29 -19.42 14.18
CA GLY A 22 9.84 -19.42 14.11
C GLY A 22 9.46 -20.67 13.34
N LYS A 23 8.80 -21.61 14.02
CA LYS A 23 8.06 -22.69 13.37
C LYS A 23 7.27 -22.05 12.22
N LEU A 24 7.68 -22.36 10.99
CA LEU A 24 6.90 -22.11 9.78
C LEU A 24 5.63 -22.94 9.91
N HIS A 25 4.64 -22.42 10.65
CA HIS A 25 3.30 -22.97 10.69
C HIS A 25 2.66 -22.72 9.33
N GLY A 26 2.86 -23.72 8.48
CA GLY A 26 1.82 -24.29 7.64
C GLY A 26 1.25 -23.35 6.59
N ALA A 27 1.61 -23.64 5.34
CA ALA A 27 0.57 -23.73 4.33
C ALA A 27 -0.61 -24.55 4.89
N LEU A 28 -1.84 -24.34 4.40
CA LEU A 28 -2.85 -25.39 4.50
C LEU A 28 -2.52 -26.38 3.38
N PRO A 29 -1.70 -27.43 3.57
CA PRO A 29 -1.74 -28.51 2.61
C PRO A 29 -3.17 -29.03 2.69
N LEU A 30 -3.89 -29.05 1.57
CA LEU A 30 -5.19 -29.73 1.48
C LEU A 30 -5.08 -31.23 1.86
N VAL A 31 -3.87 -31.73 2.07
CA VAL A 31 -3.54 -33.03 2.66
C VAL A 31 -3.03 -32.82 4.10
N GLY A 32 -3.87 -33.11 5.10
CA GLY A 32 -3.49 -33.08 6.53
C GLY A 32 -4.10 -31.96 7.38
N VAL A 33 -5.09 -31.23 6.86
CA VAL A 33 -5.83 -30.20 7.62
C VAL A 33 -6.55 -30.84 8.80
N ARG A 34 -6.33 -30.35 10.02
CA ARG A 34 -7.21 -30.66 11.16
C ARG A 34 -8.61 -30.19 10.80
N GLY A 35 -9.64 -31.04 10.91
CA GLY A 35 -11.00 -30.72 10.42
C GLY A 35 -11.54 -29.32 10.82
N GLY A 36 -11.15 -28.82 12.00
CA GLY A 36 -11.51 -27.47 12.45
C GLY A 36 -10.92 -26.31 11.62
N ASP A 37 -9.72 -26.46 11.04
CA ASP A 37 -9.11 -25.41 10.21
C ASP A 37 -9.78 -25.32 8.83
N LEU A 38 -10.25 -26.45 8.29
CA LEU A 38 -11.04 -26.48 7.05
C LEU A 38 -12.37 -25.77 7.24
N VAL A 39 -13.09 -26.05 8.33
CA VAL A 39 -14.37 -25.38 8.65
C VAL A 39 -14.18 -23.87 8.78
N ARG A 40 -13.11 -23.42 9.48
CA ARG A 40 -12.79 -21.99 9.60
C ARG A 40 -12.44 -21.36 8.26
N PHE A 41 -11.68 -22.06 7.41
CA PHE A 41 -11.37 -21.58 6.07
C PHE A 41 -12.62 -21.44 5.21
N LEU A 42 -13.51 -22.45 5.22
CA LEU A 42 -14.79 -22.38 4.53
C LEU A 42 -15.65 -21.23 5.03
N ALA A 43 -15.69 -20.99 6.35
CA ALA A 43 -16.39 -19.84 6.91
C ALA A 43 -15.82 -18.50 6.40
N VAL A 44 -14.49 -18.36 6.30
CA VAL A 44 -13.82 -17.19 5.72
C VAL A 44 -14.21 -17.01 4.25
N VAL A 45 -14.20 -18.09 3.45
CA VAL A 45 -14.61 -18.06 2.03
C VAL A 45 -16.07 -17.66 1.88
N SER A 46 -16.97 -18.20 2.71
CA SER A 46 -18.39 -17.82 2.71
C SER A 46 -18.60 -16.36 3.09
N GLN A 47 -17.94 -15.86 4.14
CA GLN A 47 -17.97 -14.45 4.53
C GLN A 47 -17.46 -13.54 3.41
N LEU A 48 -16.34 -13.92 2.76
CA LEU A 48 -15.82 -13.20 1.61
C LEU A 48 -16.82 -13.15 0.47
N GLY A 49 -17.47 -14.28 0.16
CA GLY A 49 -18.49 -14.38 -0.88
C GLY A 49 -19.66 -13.44 -0.63
N LEU A 50 -20.16 -13.37 0.62
CA LEU A 50 -21.21 -12.43 1.01
C LEU A 50 -20.77 -10.96 0.87
N LEU A 51 -19.54 -10.63 1.31
CA LEU A 51 -19.00 -9.28 1.17
C LEU A 51 -18.82 -8.88 -0.31
N PHE A 52 -18.31 -9.78 -1.14
CA PHE A 52 -18.13 -9.53 -2.57
C PHE A 52 -19.47 -9.46 -3.30
N MET A 53 -20.47 -10.25 -2.89
CA MET A 53 -21.84 -10.10 -3.35
C MET A 53 -22.39 -8.71 -3.02
N ALA A 54 -22.17 -8.20 -1.81
CA ALA A 54 -22.57 -6.84 -1.46
C ALA A 54 -21.85 -5.80 -2.33
N LEU A 55 -20.53 -5.91 -2.52
CA LEU A 55 -19.78 -5.01 -3.41
C LEU A 55 -20.31 -5.03 -4.85
N TYR A 56 -20.70 -6.21 -5.35
CA TYR A 56 -21.29 -6.39 -6.68
C TYR A 56 -22.69 -5.76 -6.78
N LEU A 57 -23.61 -6.11 -5.86
CA LEU A 57 -25.00 -5.64 -5.86
C LEU A 57 -25.09 -4.13 -5.71
N PHE A 58 -24.27 -3.55 -4.83
CA PHE A 58 -24.20 -2.11 -4.67
C PHE A 58 -23.29 -1.45 -5.71
N ARG A 59 -22.71 -2.17 -6.68
CA ARG A 59 -21.82 -1.60 -7.72
C ARG A 59 -20.72 -0.71 -7.13
N ILE A 60 -20.09 -1.16 -6.04
CA ILE A 60 -19.09 -0.37 -5.32
C ILE A 60 -17.84 -0.21 -6.20
N GLU A 61 -17.49 1.05 -6.49
CA GLU A 61 -16.33 1.43 -7.31
C GLU A 61 -16.31 0.69 -8.68
N GLU A 62 -17.48 0.57 -9.32
CA GLU A 62 -17.64 -0.07 -10.64
C GLU A 62 -16.82 0.63 -11.73
N GLU A 63 -16.80 1.96 -11.73
CA GLU A 63 -16.04 2.79 -12.67
C GLU A 63 -14.52 2.53 -12.59
N LEU A 64 -14.04 2.18 -11.40
CA LEU A 64 -12.65 1.81 -11.15
C LEU A 64 -12.33 0.37 -11.60
N GLY A 65 -13.35 -0.41 -11.99
CA GLY A 65 -13.20 -1.79 -12.44
C GLY A 65 -13.19 -2.82 -11.31
N LEU A 66 -13.43 -2.43 -10.05
CA LEU A 66 -13.41 -3.36 -8.90
C LEU A 66 -14.39 -4.52 -9.12
N VAL A 67 -15.63 -4.22 -9.50
CA VAL A 67 -16.71 -5.20 -9.70
C VAL A 67 -16.31 -6.28 -10.72
N LYS A 68 -15.61 -5.90 -11.79
CA LYS A 68 -15.10 -6.82 -12.81
C LYS A 68 -14.01 -7.74 -12.27
N LEU A 69 -13.23 -7.28 -11.29
CA LEU A 69 -12.13 -8.03 -10.69
C LEU A 69 -12.57 -8.91 -9.50
N LEU A 70 -13.75 -8.70 -8.90
CA LEU A 70 -14.20 -9.48 -7.74
C LEU A 70 -14.16 -11.01 -7.97
N PRO A 71 -14.63 -11.57 -9.11
CA PRO A 71 -14.55 -13.01 -9.34
C PRO A 71 -13.11 -13.51 -9.41
N LEU A 72 -12.22 -12.74 -10.06
CA LEU A 72 -10.80 -13.08 -10.19
C LEU A 72 -10.09 -13.01 -8.83
N ILE A 73 -10.39 -12.01 -8.00
CA ILE A 73 -9.87 -11.89 -6.64
C ILE A 73 -10.36 -13.05 -5.77
N PHE A 74 -11.64 -13.41 -5.86
CA PHE A 74 -12.24 -14.47 -5.05
C PHE A 74 -11.65 -15.85 -5.39
N VAL A 75 -11.69 -16.23 -6.67
CA VAL A 75 -11.12 -17.50 -7.14
C VAL A 75 -9.62 -17.52 -6.91
N GLY A 76 -8.95 -16.40 -7.22
CA GLY A 76 -7.52 -16.24 -6.97
C GLY A 76 -7.15 -16.42 -5.50
N PHE A 77 -7.94 -15.90 -4.56
CA PHE A 77 -7.73 -16.11 -3.13
C PHE A 77 -7.83 -17.58 -2.74
N VAL A 78 -8.89 -18.28 -3.18
CA VAL A 78 -9.11 -19.70 -2.85
C VAL A 78 -7.95 -20.56 -3.38
N VAL A 79 -7.55 -20.35 -4.64
CA VAL A 79 -6.40 -21.06 -5.24
C VAL A 79 -5.10 -20.70 -4.50
N HIS A 80 -4.85 -19.41 -4.25
CA HIS A 80 -3.66 -18.95 -3.53
C HIS A 80 -3.55 -19.57 -2.12
N ALA A 81 -4.65 -19.67 -1.38
CA ALA A 81 -4.68 -20.28 -0.06
C ALA A 81 -4.33 -21.78 -0.09
N ALA A 82 -4.77 -22.50 -1.13
CA ALA A 82 -4.47 -23.91 -1.36
C ALA A 82 -3.03 -24.18 -1.83
N LEU A 83 -2.37 -23.19 -2.44
CA LEU A 83 -1.01 -23.36 -2.96
C LEU A 83 0.04 -23.45 -1.84
N PRO A 84 1.12 -24.24 -2.05
CA PRO A 84 2.30 -24.21 -1.19
C PRO A 84 2.93 -22.80 -1.13
N LEU A 85 3.47 -22.43 0.03
CA LEU A 85 4.04 -21.09 0.29
C LEU A 85 5.03 -20.61 -0.80
N ARG A 86 5.82 -21.52 -1.38
CA ARG A 86 6.80 -21.19 -2.44
C ARG A 86 6.16 -20.70 -3.74
N LEU A 87 4.94 -21.15 -4.05
CA LEU A 87 4.21 -20.81 -5.28
C LEU A 87 3.25 -19.63 -5.11
N ARG A 88 3.00 -19.21 -3.87
CA ARG A 88 2.04 -18.14 -3.55
C ARG A 88 2.40 -16.78 -4.17
N LEU A 89 3.64 -16.31 -4.04
CA LEU A 89 4.08 -15.05 -4.65
C LEU A 89 4.11 -15.10 -6.20
N PRO A 90 4.69 -16.14 -6.84
CA PRO A 90 4.59 -16.31 -8.30
C PRO A 90 3.14 -16.31 -8.78
N PHE A 91 2.25 -17.04 -8.10
CA PHE A 91 0.83 -17.08 -8.44
C PHE A 91 0.16 -15.72 -8.27
N PHE A 92 0.42 -15.00 -7.17
CA PHE A 92 -0.11 -13.66 -6.96
C PHE A 92 0.31 -12.68 -8.06
N LEU A 93 1.57 -12.76 -8.50
CA LEU A 93 2.07 -11.95 -9.62
C LEU A 93 1.35 -12.30 -10.93
N LEU A 94 1.23 -13.59 -11.25
CA LEU A 94 0.51 -14.05 -12.43
C LEU A 94 -0.95 -13.62 -12.41
N LEU A 95 -1.64 -13.79 -11.27
CA LEU A 95 -3.01 -13.33 -11.05
C LEU A 95 -3.14 -11.83 -11.30
N THR A 96 -2.17 -11.04 -10.84
CA THR A 96 -2.11 -9.59 -11.07
C THR A 96 -1.92 -9.27 -12.55
N TRP A 97 -1.04 -9.97 -13.26
CA TRP A 97 -0.86 -9.76 -14.70
C TRP A 97 -2.07 -10.19 -15.53
N THR A 98 -2.74 -11.28 -15.14
CA THR A 98 -4.02 -11.70 -15.72
C THR A 98 -5.10 -10.63 -15.49
N ALA A 99 -5.18 -10.05 -14.28
CA ALA A 99 -6.10 -8.96 -13.97
C ALA A 99 -5.82 -7.71 -14.81
N ILE A 100 -4.54 -7.36 -15.01
CA ILE A 100 -4.13 -6.26 -15.89
C ILE A 100 -4.60 -6.50 -17.32
N GLY A 101 -4.34 -7.70 -17.87
CA GLY A 101 -4.79 -8.05 -19.22
C GLY A 101 -6.31 -8.08 -19.37
N ALA A 102 -7.03 -8.55 -18.35
CA ALA A 102 -8.49 -8.59 -18.34
C ALA A 102 -9.13 -7.18 -18.29
N LEU A 103 -8.51 -6.23 -17.58
CA LEU A 103 -9.07 -4.88 -17.43
C LEU A 103 -8.69 -3.95 -18.59
N PHE A 104 -7.46 -4.02 -19.08
CA PHE A 104 -6.91 -3.09 -20.08
C PHE A 104 -6.77 -3.70 -21.48
N GLY A 105 -7.06 -4.99 -21.64
CA GLY A 105 -6.78 -5.73 -22.87
C GLY A 105 -5.28 -6.10 -23.02
N PRO A 106 -4.94 -6.96 -23.99
CA PRO A 106 -3.60 -7.51 -24.12
C PRO A 106 -2.54 -6.46 -24.46
N ILE A 107 -2.84 -5.51 -25.36
CA ILE A 107 -1.86 -4.50 -25.82
C ILE A 107 -1.45 -3.57 -24.67
N TYR A 108 -2.43 -2.90 -24.06
CA TYR A 108 -2.17 -1.95 -22.97
C TYR A 108 -1.72 -2.66 -21.68
N GLY A 109 -2.24 -3.87 -21.42
CA GLY A 109 -1.82 -4.68 -20.30
C GLY A 109 -0.34 -5.11 -20.40
N LEU A 110 0.09 -5.63 -21.56
CA LEU A 110 1.50 -5.96 -21.80
C LEU A 110 2.39 -4.71 -21.76
N THR A 111 1.90 -3.57 -22.26
CA THR A 111 2.64 -2.30 -22.19
C THR A 111 2.83 -1.85 -20.74
N LEU A 112 1.80 -1.91 -19.90
CA LEU A 112 1.89 -1.60 -18.47
C LEU A 112 2.92 -2.50 -17.76
N ILE A 113 2.84 -3.82 -18.00
CA ILE A 113 3.76 -4.80 -17.42
C ILE A 113 5.19 -4.54 -17.91
N GLY A 114 5.38 -4.32 -19.22
CA GLY A 114 6.68 -4.06 -19.82
C GLY A 114 7.35 -2.79 -19.28
N LEU A 115 6.61 -1.68 -19.19
CA LEU A 115 7.10 -0.44 -18.59
C LEU A 115 7.47 -0.62 -17.12
N GLY A 116 6.62 -1.31 -16.35
CA GLY A 116 6.88 -1.62 -14.94
C GLY A 116 8.14 -2.47 -14.76
N LEU A 117 8.30 -3.52 -15.56
CA LEU A 117 9.50 -4.37 -15.56
C LEU A 117 10.74 -3.59 -15.98
N GLY A 118 10.63 -2.68 -16.95
CA GLY A 118 11.70 -1.78 -17.36
C GLY A 118 12.18 -0.89 -16.21
N LEU A 119 11.26 -0.25 -15.48
CA LEU A 119 11.60 0.58 -14.30
C LEU A 119 12.28 -0.25 -13.19
N ILE A 120 11.81 -1.47 -12.94
CA ILE A 120 12.46 -2.38 -11.98
C ILE A 120 13.86 -2.75 -12.48
N GLY A 121 14.01 -3.07 -13.77
CA GLY A 121 15.29 -3.40 -14.40
C GLY A 121 16.32 -2.29 -14.23
N LEU A 122 15.93 -1.03 -14.44
CA LEU A 122 16.80 0.14 -14.22
C LEU A 122 17.35 0.21 -12.79
N CYS A 123 16.57 -0.19 -11.79
CA CYS A 123 17.01 -0.22 -10.38
C CYS A 123 18.11 -1.28 -10.11
N HIS A 124 18.21 -2.32 -10.94
CA HIS A 124 19.12 -3.46 -10.75
C HIS A 124 20.30 -3.50 -11.71
N LEU A 125 20.46 -2.49 -12.57
CA LEU A 125 21.62 -2.42 -13.47
C LEU A 125 22.95 -2.50 -12.68
N PRO A 126 23.97 -3.23 -13.16
CA PRO A 126 25.26 -3.42 -12.49
C PRO A 126 26.17 -2.18 -12.62
N ILE A 127 25.61 -0.99 -12.39
CA ILE A 127 26.29 0.31 -12.44
C ILE A 127 26.24 1.00 -11.07
N ALA A 128 26.96 2.11 -10.93
CA ALA A 128 26.96 2.92 -9.72
C ALA A 128 25.54 3.35 -9.30
N PHE A 129 25.23 3.29 -8.00
CA PHE A 129 23.89 3.57 -7.47
C PHE A 129 23.35 4.95 -7.91
N ARG A 130 24.20 5.98 -7.93
CA ARG A 130 23.82 7.32 -8.41
C ARG A 130 23.40 7.32 -9.88
N ALA A 131 24.05 6.53 -10.73
CA ALA A 131 23.68 6.38 -12.13
C ALA A 131 22.32 5.67 -12.28
N ARG A 132 22.02 4.66 -11.44
CA ARG A 132 20.69 4.03 -11.40
C ARG A 132 19.60 5.04 -11.07
N VAL A 133 19.82 5.85 -10.03
CA VAL A 133 18.88 6.92 -9.64
C VAL A 133 18.69 7.92 -10.79
N ALA A 134 19.77 8.35 -11.44
CA ALA A 134 19.69 9.26 -12.58
C ALA A 134 18.89 8.68 -13.76
N LEU A 135 19.10 7.40 -14.09
CA LEU A 135 18.34 6.70 -15.14
C LEU A 135 16.86 6.55 -14.80
N VAL A 136 16.53 6.23 -13.55
CA VAL A 136 15.12 6.14 -13.10
C VAL A 136 14.45 7.52 -13.14
N LEU A 137 15.16 8.58 -12.74
CA LEU A 137 14.65 9.95 -12.84
C LEU A 137 14.45 10.38 -14.30
N LEU A 138 15.40 10.06 -15.18
CA LEU A 138 15.26 10.33 -16.62
C LEU A 138 14.05 9.59 -17.20
N ALA A 139 13.88 8.31 -16.87
CA ALA A 139 12.72 7.53 -17.30
C ALA A 139 11.42 8.14 -16.76
N ALA A 140 11.39 8.59 -15.50
CA ALA A 140 10.22 9.27 -14.93
C ALA A 140 9.89 10.58 -15.66
N VAL A 141 10.89 11.41 -15.99
CA VAL A 141 10.70 12.64 -16.77
C VAL A 141 10.14 12.33 -18.16
N LEU A 142 10.65 11.30 -18.84
CA LEU A 142 10.13 10.87 -20.14
C LEU A 142 8.67 10.39 -20.05
N LEU A 143 8.33 9.61 -19.02
CA LEU A 143 6.95 9.18 -18.79
C LEU A 143 6.03 10.36 -18.47
N VAL A 144 6.50 11.37 -17.73
CA VAL A 144 5.75 12.62 -17.50
C VAL A 144 5.56 13.40 -18.80
N ALA A 145 6.59 13.51 -19.64
CA ALA A 145 6.50 14.17 -20.94
C ALA A 145 5.49 13.47 -21.87
N LEU A 146 5.47 12.13 -21.89
CA LEU A 146 4.45 11.34 -22.60
C LEU A 146 3.05 11.57 -22.01
N ARG A 147 2.93 11.59 -20.68
CA ARG A 147 1.66 11.82 -19.97
C ARG A 147 1.09 13.22 -20.22
N ALA A 148 1.97 14.21 -20.32
CA ALA A 148 1.65 15.61 -20.64
C ALA A 148 1.51 15.85 -22.16
N GLN A 149 1.70 14.81 -22.98
CA GLN A 149 1.63 14.87 -24.44
C GLN A 149 2.61 15.88 -25.07
N TRP A 150 3.73 16.16 -24.39
CA TRP A 150 4.81 16.99 -24.95
C TRP A 150 5.56 16.28 -26.07
N ILE A 151 5.53 14.94 -26.06
CA ILE A 151 6.07 14.08 -27.10
C ILE A 151 5.00 13.07 -27.55
N PRO A 152 5.00 12.68 -28.84
CA PRO A 152 4.00 11.75 -29.35
C PRO A 152 4.14 10.39 -28.68
N ALA A 153 3.01 9.82 -28.24
CA ALA A 153 2.97 8.49 -27.68
C ALA A 153 2.91 7.43 -28.80
N PRO A 154 3.60 6.29 -28.65
CA PRO A 154 3.57 5.22 -29.65
C PRO A 154 2.20 4.51 -29.72
N LEU A 155 1.38 4.62 -28.67
CA LEU A 155 0.02 4.11 -28.60
C LEU A 155 -0.92 5.24 -28.17
N PRO A 156 -2.10 5.41 -28.81
CA PRO A 156 -2.99 6.56 -28.55
C PRO A 156 -3.44 6.70 -27.09
N GLU A 157 -3.81 5.59 -26.44
CA GLU A 157 -4.35 5.62 -25.07
C GLU A 157 -3.28 5.41 -23.99
N LEU A 158 -2.00 5.28 -24.36
CA LEU A 158 -0.93 5.10 -23.38
C LEU A 158 -0.88 6.26 -22.36
N PRO A 159 -0.96 7.55 -22.76
CA PRO A 159 -0.94 8.66 -21.82
C PRO A 159 -2.12 8.70 -20.86
N THR A 160 -3.31 8.30 -21.30
CA THR A 160 -4.56 8.48 -20.53
C THR A 160 -4.98 7.23 -19.76
N LEU A 161 -4.66 6.04 -20.26
CA LEU A 161 -5.05 4.76 -19.67
C LEU A 161 -3.91 4.11 -18.89
N VAL A 162 -2.73 3.97 -19.50
CA VAL A 162 -1.62 3.18 -18.93
C VAL A 162 -0.79 3.99 -17.93
N LEU A 163 -0.37 5.20 -18.31
CA LEU A 163 0.55 5.99 -17.48
C LEU A 163 0.01 6.42 -16.12
N PRO A 164 -1.30 6.77 -15.94
CA PRO A 164 -1.83 7.05 -14.61
C PRO A 164 -1.77 5.84 -13.67
N ILE A 165 -2.07 4.64 -14.19
CA ILE A 165 -2.02 3.39 -13.42
C ILE A 165 -0.56 3.02 -13.13
N LEU A 166 0.34 3.14 -14.11
CA LEU A 166 1.77 2.94 -13.91
C LEU A 166 2.31 3.90 -12.84
N GLY A 167 1.92 5.18 -12.88
CA GLY A 167 2.31 6.19 -11.89
C GLY A 167 1.82 5.84 -10.49
N ALA A 168 0.53 5.55 -10.35
CA ALA A 168 -0.07 5.06 -9.11
C ALA A 168 0.64 3.82 -8.55
N MET A 169 1.07 2.93 -9.44
CA MET A 169 1.80 1.74 -9.05
C MET A 169 3.24 2.07 -8.65
N PHE A 170 4.00 2.81 -9.43
CA PHE A 170 5.46 2.84 -9.28
C PHE A 170 6.00 4.06 -8.56
N MET A 171 5.35 5.23 -8.64
CA MET A 171 5.96 6.52 -8.31
C MET A 171 6.61 6.58 -6.91
N PHE A 172 5.83 6.62 -5.83
CA PHE A 172 6.37 6.68 -4.47
C PHE A 172 7.06 5.37 -4.05
N ARG A 173 6.57 4.24 -4.56
CA ARG A 173 7.15 2.92 -4.24
C ARG A 173 8.56 2.76 -4.81
N LEU A 174 8.89 3.37 -5.95
CA LEU A 174 10.26 3.39 -6.51
C LEU A 174 11.22 4.18 -5.61
N ILE A 175 10.77 5.29 -5.03
CA ILE A 175 11.59 6.09 -4.10
C ILE A 175 11.93 5.24 -2.86
N ILE A 176 10.90 4.62 -2.25
CA ILE A 176 11.08 3.71 -1.11
C ILE A 176 11.98 2.54 -1.49
N TYR A 177 11.73 1.94 -2.65
CA TYR A 177 12.46 0.77 -3.12
C TYR A 177 13.93 1.07 -3.34
N LEU A 178 14.28 2.15 -4.03
CA LEU A 178 15.67 2.56 -4.23
C LEU A 178 16.35 2.91 -2.91
N TYR A 179 15.64 3.58 -2.00
CA TYR A 179 16.15 3.89 -0.66
C TYR A 179 16.49 2.61 0.11
N ASP A 180 15.59 1.62 0.13
CA ASP A 180 15.79 0.37 0.84
C ASP A 180 16.80 -0.54 0.13
N LEU A 181 16.82 -0.57 -1.21
CA LEU A 181 17.78 -1.35 -2.01
C LEU A 181 19.22 -0.92 -1.73
N ARG A 182 19.46 0.38 -1.48
CA ARG A 182 20.78 0.89 -1.07
C ARG A 182 21.26 0.31 0.26
N HIS A 183 20.33 0.01 1.16
CA HIS A 183 20.60 -0.49 2.51
C HIS A 183 20.29 -1.99 2.66
N GLU A 184 20.01 -2.68 1.55
CA GLU A 184 19.64 -4.09 1.52
C GLU A 184 20.88 -4.95 1.81
N ARG A 185 20.82 -5.72 2.90
CA ARG A 185 21.92 -6.59 3.35
C ARG A 185 21.69 -8.07 3.03
N GLU A 186 20.45 -8.46 2.77
CA GLU A 186 20.05 -9.85 2.56
C GLU A 186 19.54 -10.05 1.13
N PRO A 187 19.84 -11.19 0.50
CA PRO A 187 19.35 -11.48 -0.84
C PRO A 187 17.82 -11.67 -0.81
N VAL A 188 17.11 -10.92 -1.65
CA VAL A 188 15.66 -10.99 -1.77
C VAL A 188 15.24 -11.74 -3.01
N SER A 189 14.22 -12.59 -2.87
CA SER A 189 13.60 -13.29 -3.98
C SER A 189 13.10 -12.32 -5.06
N LEU A 190 13.36 -12.65 -6.32
CA LEU A 190 12.83 -11.94 -7.49
C LEU A 190 11.31 -11.78 -7.40
N TRP A 191 10.60 -12.83 -6.99
CA TRP A 191 9.14 -12.82 -6.86
C TRP A 191 8.66 -11.78 -5.85
N GLY A 192 9.37 -11.63 -4.72
CA GLY A 192 9.07 -10.61 -3.71
C GLY A 192 9.27 -9.18 -4.24
N ARG A 193 10.27 -8.97 -5.10
CA ARG A 193 10.52 -7.67 -5.74
C ARG A 193 9.45 -7.32 -6.76
N LEU A 194 9.09 -8.27 -7.63
CA LEU A 194 8.08 -8.06 -8.67
C LEU A 194 6.68 -7.85 -8.05
N SER A 195 6.27 -8.73 -7.13
CA SER A 195 4.97 -8.62 -6.46
C SER A 195 4.82 -7.36 -5.60
N TYR A 196 5.93 -6.82 -5.07
CA TYR A 196 5.89 -5.53 -4.36
C TYR A 196 5.39 -4.39 -5.24
N PHE A 197 5.70 -4.37 -6.54
CA PHE A 197 5.21 -3.34 -7.46
C PHE A 197 3.87 -3.72 -8.09
N PHE A 198 3.70 -4.98 -8.46
CA PHE A 198 2.45 -5.50 -9.02
C PHE A 198 1.51 -5.98 -7.90
N LEU A 199 0.95 -5.03 -7.15
CA LEU A 199 -0.09 -5.31 -6.15
C LEU A 199 -1.46 -5.31 -6.81
N LEU A 200 -2.17 -6.45 -6.71
CA LEU A 200 -3.46 -6.69 -7.36
C LEU A 200 -4.49 -5.54 -7.22
N PRO A 201 -4.75 -4.95 -6.04
CA PRO A 201 -5.76 -3.89 -5.95
C PRO A 201 -5.33 -2.59 -6.61
N ASN A 202 -4.03 -2.36 -6.82
CA ASN A 202 -3.54 -1.10 -7.39
C ASN A 202 -3.95 -0.92 -8.86
N ILE A 203 -4.33 -2.02 -9.53
CA ILE A 203 -4.85 -2.02 -10.91
C ILE A 203 -6.14 -1.19 -11.01
N CYS A 204 -7.04 -1.31 -10.02
CA CYS A 204 -8.32 -0.62 -10.01
C CYS A 204 -8.31 0.62 -9.11
N PHE A 205 -7.40 0.72 -8.15
CA PHE A 205 -7.31 1.89 -7.27
C PHE A 205 -6.05 2.72 -7.57
N PRO A 206 -6.16 3.81 -8.36
CA PRO A 206 -5.04 4.72 -8.60
C PRO A 206 -4.59 5.44 -7.33
N LEU A 207 -5.53 5.81 -6.46
CA LEU A 207 -5.22 6.30 -5.13
C LEU A 207 -4.95 5.10 -4.22
N PHE A 208 -3.68 4.89 -3.89
CA PHE A 208 -3.23 3.68 -3.22
C PHE A 208 -2.39 4.01 -1.98
N PRO A 209 -2.53 3.28 -0.85
CA PRO A 209 -1.69 3.48 0.32
C PRO A 209 -0.23 3.24 -0.05
N VAL A 210 0.67 4.16 0.31
CA VAL A 210 2.10 4.04 0.02
C VAL A 210 2.72 2.97 0.92
N VAL A 211 2.59 1.71 0.52
CA VAL A 211 3.10 0.55 1.28
C VAL A 211 4.63 0.57 1.28
N ASP A 212 5.22 0.56 2.48
CA ASP A 212 6.66 0.47 2.67
C ASP A 212 7.22 -0.91 2.30
N TYR A 213 8.36 -0.95 1.61
CA TYR A 213 8.95 -2.20 1.09
C TYR A 213 9.42 -3.15 2.19
N GLN A 214 10.02 -2.64 3.27
CA GLN A 214 10.42 -3.48 4.40
C GLN A 214 9.19 -4.04 5.12
N THR A 215 8.17 -3.20 5.34
CA THR A 215 6.91 -3.61 5.96
C THR A 215 6.21 -4.68 5.12
N TYR A 216 6.12 -4.47 3.80
CA TYR A 216 5.57 -5.44 2.86
C TYR A 216 6.23 -6.81 2.98
N ARG A 217 7.57 -6.85 3.02
CA ARG A 217 8.34 -8.10 3.13
C ARG A 217 8.18 -8.76 4.48
N ARG A 218 8.32 -7.99 5.57
CA ARG A 218 8.32 -8.53 6.94
C ARG A 218 6.96 -9.09 7.34
N THR A 219 5.87 -8.53 6.80
CA THR A 219 4.50 -8.91 7.17
C THR A 219 3.90 -9.99 6.27
N TYR A 220 4.66 -10.54 5.32
CA TYR A 220 4.19 -11.63 4.48
C TYR A 220 4.17 -12.95 5.26
N TYR A 221 2.97 -13.45 5.59
CA TYR A 221 2.76 -14.65 6.42
C TYR A 221 3.54 -14.64 7.75
N ASP A 222 3.61 -13.49 8.42
CA ASP A 222 4.22 -13.32 9.75
C ASP A 222 3.35 -13.81 10.92
N ARG A 223 2.10 -14.17 10.59
CA ARG A 223 1.05 -14.70 11.47
C ARG A 223 0.35 -15.88 10.79
N SER A 224 -0.56 -16.52 11.53
CA SER A 224 -1.32 -17.64 10.98
C SER A 224 -2.19 -17.19 9.79
N SER A 225 -2.26 -18.02 8.74
CA SER A 225 -2.97 -17.66 7.51
C SER A 225 -4.43 -17.23 7.78
N LEU A 226 -5.16 -17.99 8.60
CA LEU A 226 -6.55 -17.71 8.93
C LEU A 226 -6.74 -16.38 9.68
N GLU A 227 -5.82 -16.02 10.58
CA GLU A 227 -5.86 -14.75 11.31
C GLU A 227 -5.67 -13.57 10.35
N ILE A 228 -4.73 -13.68 9.41
CA ILE A 228 -4.51 -12.66 8.38
C ILE A 228 -5.76 -12.53 7.50
N TYR A 229 -6.36 -13.65 7.09
CA TYR A 229 -7.57 -13.64 6.24
C TYR A 229 -8.76 -13.02 6.96
N GLN A 230 -9.01 -13.38 8.22
CA GLN A 230 -10.09 -12.80 9.01
C GLN A 230 -9.89 -11.29 9.22
N LYS A 231 -8.66 -10.86 9.51
CA LYS A 231 -8.30 -9.44 9.56
C LYS A 231 -8.59 -8.76 8.21
N GLY A 232 -8.26 -9.42 7.10
CA GLY A 232 -8.58 -8.96 5.75
C GLY A 232 -10.08 -8.74 5.53
N LEU A 233 -10.92 -9.69 5.94
CA LEU A 233 -12.38 -9.57 5.88
C LEU A 233 -12.92 -8.40 6.69
N LEU A 234 -12.39 -8.18 7.90
CA LEU A 234 -12.78 -7.04 8.73
C LEU A 234 -12.44 -5.70 8.06
N TRP A 235 -11.29 -5.62 7.38
CA TRP A 235 -10.94 -4.45 6.59
C TRP A 235 -11.86 -4.28 5.38
N ILE A 236 -12.19 -5.35 4.66
CA ILE A 236 -13.12 -5.30 3.53
C ILE A 236 -14.50 -4.82 3.99
N LEU A 237 -15.02 -5.38 5.10
CA LEU A 237 -16.28 -4.98 5.69
C LEU A 237 -16.27 -3.49 6.07
N ARG A 238 -15.25 -3.04 6.81
CA ARG A 238 -15.11 -1.63 7.21
C ARG A 238 -15.01 -0.70 5.99
N GLY A 239 -14.25 -1.10 4.98
CA GLY A 239 -14.12 -0.36 3.72
C GLY A 239 -15.45 -0.23 2.99
N THR A 240 -16.19 -1.33 2.91
CA THR A 240 -17.53 -1.38 2.30
C THR A 240 -18.50 -0.45 3.03
N LEU A 241 -18.53 -0.49 4.36
CA LEU A 241 -19.38 0.40 5.17
C LEU A 241 -19.01 1.87 4.97
N HIS A 242 -17.72 2.21 4.96
CA HIS A 242 -17.28 3.58 4.67
C HIS A 242 -17.72 4.05 3.28
N LEU A 243 -17.66 3.20 2.26
CA LEU A 243 -18.08 3.55 0.90
C LEU A 243 -19.59 3.70 0.75
N LEU A 244 -20.37 2.87 1.45
CA LEU A 244 -21.83 3.02 1.50
C LEU A 244 -22.22 4.32 2.22
N LEU A 245 -21.59 4.61 3.37
CA LEU A 245 -21.82 5.86 4.10
C LEU A 245 -21.41 7.08 3.27
N TYR A 246 -20.27 7.00 2.58
CA TYR A 246 -19.84 8.05 1.65
C TYR A 246 -20.92 8.35 0.61
N ARG A 247 -21.57 7.33 0.03
CA ARG A 247 -22.63 7.55 -0.96
C ARG A 247 -23.85 8.24 -0.36
N VAL A 248 -24.23 7.86 0.86
CA VAL A 248 -25.32 8.55 1.59
C VAL A 248 -24.96 10.01 1.82
N VAL A 249 -23.74 10.28 2.31
CA VAL A 249 -23.26 11.67 2.52
C VAL A 249 -23.25 12.45 1.21
N TYR A 250 -22.67 11.87 0.16
CA TYR A 250 -22.53 12.53 -1.13
C TYR A 250 -23.88 12.86 -1.76
N HIS A 251 -24.84 11.95 -1.70
CA HIS A 251 -26.13 12.12 -2.35
C HIS A 251 -27.11 13.00 -1.56
N TYR A 252 -27.11 12.92 -0.23
CA TYR A 252 -28.13 13.59 0.59
C TYR A 252 -27.64 14.83 1.34
N PHE A 253 -26.32 15.00 1.54
CA PHE A 253 -25.80 16.04 2.43
C PHE A 253 -24.82 17.02 1.78
N VAL A 254 -24.23 16.68 0.63
CA VAL A 254 -23.37 17.62 -0.10
C VAL A 254 -24.24 18.68 -0.77
N LEU A 255 -23.93 19.94 -0.51
CA LEU A 255 -24.58 21.09 -1.12
C LEU A 255 -23.75 21.59 -2.29
N SER A 256 -24.42 22.07 -3.34
CA SER A 256 -23.73 22.88 -4.35
C SER A 256 -23.36 24.26 -3.78
N PRO A 257 -22.30 24.93 -4.25
CA PRO A 257 -21.91 26.23 -3.72
C PRO A 257 -23.03 27.29 -3.75
N ALA A 258 -23.97 27.19 -4.70
CA ALA A 258 -25.10 28.09 -4.84
C ALA A 258 -26.24 27.81 -3.83
N GLU A 259 -26.31 26.60 -3.28
CA GLU A 259 -27.31 26.18 -2.29
C GLU A 259 -26.91 26.54 -0.86
N VAL A 260 -25.65 26.96 -0.65
CA VAL A 260 -25.15 27.31 0.68
C VAL A 260 -25.77 28.64 1.11
N GLN A 261 -26.85 28.55 1.89
CA GLN A 261 -27.54 29.71 2.45
C GLN A 261 -27.54 29.68 3.98
N GLY A 262 -27.22 30.82 4.58
CA GLY A 262 -27.19 31.01 6.03
C GLY A 262 -26.14 30.14 6.76
N LEU A 263 -26.18 30.17 8.09
CA LEU A 263 -25.22 29.45 8.93
C LEU A 263 -25.39 27.93 8.83
N GLY A 264 -26.64 27.44 8.71
CA GLY A 264 -26.94 26.01 8.61
C GLY A 264 -26.31 25.38 7.36
N GLY A 265 -26.43 26.03 6.20
CA GLY A 265 -25.80 25.59 4.96
C GLY A 265 -24.27 25.53 5.06
N VAL A 266 -23.65 26.52 5.72
CA VAL A 266 -22.19 26.53 5.94
C VAL A 266 -21.75 25.36 6.82
N VAL A 267 -22.43 25.12 7.94
CA VAL A 267 -22.12 23.98 8.84
C VAL A 267 -22.29 22.65 8.11
N GLN A 268 -23.38 22.48 7.36
CA GLN A 268 -23.61 21.29 6.55
C GLN A 268 -22.51 21.10 5.52
N ALA A 269 -22.10 22.16 4.80
CA ALA A 269 -21.03 22.09 3.80
C ALA A 269 -19.69 21.67 4.42
N ILE A 270 -19.33 22.21 5.60
CA ILE A 270 -18.10 21.83 6.32
C ILE A 270 -18.14 20.36 6.72
N VAL A 271 -19.23 19.92 7.35
CA VAL A 271 -19.38 18.54 7.85
C VAL A 271 -19.44 17.55 6.69
N SER A 272 -20.22 17.81 5.65
CA SER A 272 -20.35 16.92 4.50
C SER A 272 -19.02 16.79 3.76
N THR A 273 -18.29 17.89 3.54
CA THR A 273 -16.95 17.88 2.93
C THR A 273 -15.96 17.05 3.74
N TYR A 274 -15.97 17.18 5.06
CA TYR A 274 -15.13 16.35 5.94
C TYR A 274 -15.47 14.87 5.82
N LEU A 275 -16.77 14.54 5.76
CA LEU A 275 -17.25 13.17 5.60
C LEU A 275 -17.00 12.58 4.20
N LEU A 276 -16.79 13.38 3.15
CA LEU A 276 -16.41 12.87 1.82
C LEU A 276 -15.10 12.08 1.85
N TYR A 277 -14.23 12.33 2.83
CA TYR A 277 -13.01 11.56 3.04
C TYR A 277 -13.28 10.07 3.32
N LEU A 278 -14.50 9.70 3.72
CA LEU A 278 -14.92 8.30 3.85
C LEU A 278 -14.66 7.50 2.57
N ARG A 279 -14.71 8.11 1.37
CA ARG A 279 -14.36 7.42 0.11
C ARG A 279 -12.92 6.93 0.14
N ILE A 280 -11.97 7.81 0.43
CA ILE A 280 -10.54 7.50 0.46
C ILE A 280 -10.26 6.47 1.55
N SER A 281 -10.81 6.68 2.75
CA SER A 281 -10.66 5.73 3.86
C SER A 281 -11.24 4.36 3.51
N GLY A 282 -12.40 4.33 2.86
CA GLY A 282 -13.07 3.11 2.42
C GLY A 282 -12.26 2.31 1.40
N GLN A 283 -11.78 2.98 0.35
CA GLN A 283 -10.90 2.39 -0.66
C GLN A 283 -9.62 1.82 -0.02
N PHE A 284 -8.99 2.54 0.90
CA PHE A 284 -7.76 2.09 1.56
C PHE A 284 -7.98 0.85 2.42
N HIS A 285 -9.11 0.77 3.14
CA HIS A 285 -9.46 -0.45 3.87
C HIS A 285 -9.74 -1.63 2.93
N LEU A 286 -10.44 -1.42 1.80
CA LEU A 286 -10.63 -2.48 0.79
C LEU A 286 -9.28 -2.99 0.27
N ILE A 287 -8.38 -2.09 -0.11
CA ILE A 287 -7.04 -2.42 -0.64
C ILE A 287 -6.27 -3.30 0.35
N ILE A 288 -6.11 -2.83 1.60
CA ILE A 288 -5.39 -3.58 2.62
C ILE A 288 -6.10 -4.90 2.93
N GLY A 289 -7.42 -4.90 2.98
CA GLY A 289 -8.21 -6.11 3.18
C GLY A 289 -7.98 -7.17 2.11
N ILE A 290 -7.96 -6.78 0.83
CA ILE A 290 -7.63 -7.68 -0.28
C ILE A 290 -6.19 -8.18 -0.17
N LEU A 291 -5.22 -7.32 0.16
CA LEU A 291 -3.82 -7.74 0.32
C LEU A 291 -3.65 -8.75 1.48
N CYS A 292 -4.41 -8.60 2.57
CA CYS A 292 -4.43 -9.59 3.65
C CYS A 292 -4.91 -10.98 3.16
N LEU A 293 -5.88 -11.05 2.23
CA LEU A 293 -6.30 -12.34 1.64
C LEU A 293 -5.12 -13.07 0.95
N PHE A 294 -4.16 -12.32 0.42
CA PHE A 294 -2.94 -12.86 -0.19
C PHE A 294 -1.76 -12.96 0.77
N GLY A 295 -2.00 -12.87 2.08
CA GLY A 295 -1.01 -13.14 3.12
C GLY A 295 -0.18 -11.94 3.57
N PHE A 296 -0.44 -10.74 3.06
CA PHE A 296 0.26 -9.52 3.49
C PHE A 296 -0.43 -8.93 4.73
N ASN A 297 0.11 -9.17 5.92
CA ASN A 297 -0.46 -8.72 7.20
C ASN A 297 -0.19 -7.22 7.47
N LEU A 298 -0.65 -6.36 6.56
CA LEU A 298 -0.36 -4.94 6.57
C LEU A 298 -1.07 -4.21 7.74
N PRO A 299 -0.51 -3.09 8.25
CA PRO A 299 -1.11 -2.32 9.34
C PRO A 299 -2.40 -1.61 8.93
N GLU A 300 -3.07 -1.00 9.90
CA GLU A 300 -4.27 -0.18 9.63
C GLU A 300 -3.92 1.08 8.82
N THR A 301 -4.86 1.53 7.99
CA THR A 301 -4.69 2.74 7.17
C THR A 301 -5.18 4.00 7.88
N HIS A 302 -6.25 3.85 8.68
CA HIS A 302 -6.97 4.94 9.34
C HIS A 302 -7.43 4.55 10.74
N ARG A 303 -7.13 5.40 11.73
CA ARG A 303 -7.45 5.13 13.13
C ARG A 303 -8.41 6.15 13.73
N LEU A 304 -9.72 5.93 13.60
CA LEU A 304 -10.78 6.77 14.20
C LEU A 304 -10.52 8.27 14.02
N TYR A 305 -10.14 8.69 12.80
CA TYR A 305 -9.73 10.06 12.50
C TYR A 305 -10.87 11.08 12.67
N LEU A 306 -12.12 10.66 12.52
CA LEU A 306 -13.30 11.49 12.79
C LEU A 306 -13.41 11.92 14.26
N LEU A 307 -12.74 11.21 15.18
CA LEU A 307 -12.73 11.48 16.62
C LEU A 307 -11.41 12.11 17.10
N ALA A 308 -10.66 12.75 16.20
CA ALA A 308 -9.42 13.42 16.56
C ALA A 308 -9.68 14.66 17.42
N SER A 309 -8.90 14.84 18.49
CA SER A 309 -9.06 15.98 19.42
C SER A 309 -8.23 17.21 19.04
N SER A 310 -7.32 17.08 18.08
CA SER A 310 -6.46 18.17 17.60
C SER A 310 -5.96 17.89 16.18
N PHE A 311 -5.42 18.91 15.52
CA PHE A 311 -4.81 18.76 14.20
C PHE A 311 -3.66 17.74 14.17
N ASN A 312 -2.80 17.73 15.19
CA ASN A 312 -1.71 16.75 15.29
C ASN A 312 -2.23 15.33 15.51
N ASP A 313 -3.26 15.17 16.34
CA ASP A 313 -3.91 13.86 16.53
C ASP A 313 -4.58 13.37 15.25
N TYR A 314 -5.22 14.28 14.49
CA TYR A 314 -5.80 14.00 13.20
C TYR A 314 -4.75 13.51 12.19
N TRP A 315 -3.64 14.23 12.03
CA TRP A 315 -2.56 13.85 11.11
C TRP A 315 -1.94 12.49 11.44
N ARG A 316 -1.88 12.11 12.72
CA ARG A 316 -1.41 10.79 13.15
C ARG A 316 -2.35 9.64 12.78
N ARG A 317 -3.62 9.94 12.52
CA ARG A 317 -4.71 8.97 12.34
C ARG A 317 -5.22 8.89 10.91
N ILE A 318 -5.08 9.97 10.14
CA ILE A 318 -5.53 10.07 8.76
C ILE A 318 -4.39 9.76 7.80
N ASN A 319 -4.57 8.72 6.97
CA ASN A 319 -3.57 8.19 6.04
C ASN A 319 -2.19 7.90 6.67
N ILE A 320 -2.15 6.86 7.52
CA ILE A 320 -0.94 6.45 8.25
C ILE A 320 0.22 6.12 7.29
N TYR A 321 -0.07 5.49 6.15
CA TYR A 321 0.92 5.12 5.14
C TYR A 321 1.64 6.33 4.54
N TRP A 322 0.87 7.37 4.19
CA TRP A 322 1.45 8.60 3.66
C TRP A 322 2.32 9.31 4.70
N LYS A 323 1.83 9.41 5.94
CA LYS A 323 2.59 9.97 7.05
C LYS A 323 3.91 9.20 7.24
N ASP A 324 3.87 7.87 7.28
CA ASP A 324 5.07 7.04 7.49
C ASP A 324 6.07 7.19 6.34
N PHE A 325 5.59 7.25 5.10
CA PHE A 325 6.42 7.57 3.93
C PHE A 325 7.11 8.92 4.07
N MET A 326 6.34 9.97 4.37
CA MET A 326 6.86 11.34 4.54
C MET A 326 7.88 11.42 5.67
N MET A 327 7.62 10.72 6.78
CA MET A 327 8.56 10.66 7.89
C MET A 327 9.87 9.97 7.49
N LYS A 328 9.78 8.81 6.83
CA LYS A 328 10.94 7.98 6.43
C LYS A 328 11.82 8.68 5.39
N ILE A 329 11.23 9.26 4.35
CA ILE A 329 11.95 9.76 3.18
C ILE A 329 12.37 11.23 3.33
N PHE A 330 11.53 12.08 3.94
CA PHE A 330 11.75 13.52 3.98
C PHE A 330 12.09 14.01 5.39
N TYR A 331 11.24 13.71 6.38
CA TYR A 331 11.36 14.30 7.72
C TYR A 331 12.62 13.87 8.45
N TYR A 332 12.80 12.57 8.72
CA TYR A 332 13.93 12.08 9.52
C TYR A 332 15.29 12.38 8.88
N PRO A 333 15.49 12.17 7.57
CA PRO A 333 16.75 12.53 6.93
C PRO A 333 17.07 14.02 7.02
N THR A 334 16.06 14.89 6.89
CA THR A 334 16.23 16.35 7.02
C THR A 334 16.57 16.72 8.45
N LEU A 335 15.79 16.24 9.43
CA LEU A 335 15.98 16.50 10.84
C LEU A 335 17.38 16.08 11.31
N MET A 336 17.86 14.90 10.88
CA MET A 336 19.21 14.42 11.26
C MET A 336 20.33 15.31 10.71
N ARG A 337 20.14 15.95 9.55
CA ARG A 337 21.10 16.90 8.98
C ARG A 337 21.04 18.27 9.66
N THR A 338 19.83 18.75 9.96
CA THR A 338 19.59 20.11 10.51
C THR A 338 19.62 20.16 12.04
N ARG A 339 19.62 19.01 12.74
CA ARG A 339 19.75 18.92 14.21
C ARG A 339 20.94 19.70 14.77
N ARG A 340 22.01 19.85 13.99
CA ARG A 340 23.20 20.63 14.36
C ARG A 340 22.91 22.12 14.62
N TRP A 341 21.80 22.63 14.10
CA TRP A 341 21.37 24.03 14.23
C TRP A 341 20.35 24.26 15.36
N GLY A 342 20.20 23.28 16.26
CA GLY A 342 19.20 23.27 17.32
C GLY A 342 17.97 22.44 16.97
N MET A 343 17.39 21.78 17.97
CA MET A 343 16.28 20.83 17.77
C MET A 343 15.04 21.50 17.16
N ASN A 344 14.66 22.68 17.68
CA ASN A 344 13.47 23.40 17.21
C ASN A 344 13.63 23.84 15.75
N THR A 345 14.77 24.43 15.40
CA THR A 345 15.11 24.82 14.03
C THR A 345 15.10 23.62 13.09
N GLY A 346 15.67 22.49 13.55
CA GLY A 346 15.67 21.25 12.78
C GLY A 346 14.28 20.71 12.51
N MET A 347 13.38 20.75 13.51
CA MET A 347 11.98 20.32 13.37
C MET A 347 11.21 21.22 12.41
N VAL A 348 11.38 22.54 12.49
CA VAL A 348 10.75 23.50 11.56
C VAL A 348 11.22 23.24 10.13
N ALA A 349 12.53 23.12 9.92
CA ALA A 349 13.09 22.84 8.59
C ALA A 349 12.59 21.51 8.01
N ALA A 350 12.57 20.44 8.81
CA ALA A 350 12.05 19.14 8.37
C ALA A 350 10.56 19.20 8.03
N THR A 351 9.78 19.98 8.79
CA THR A 351 8.35 20.19 8.53
C THR A 351 8.14 20.93 7.21
N VAL A 352 8.86 22.03 6.97
CA VAL A 352 8.81 22.78 5.70
C VAL A 352 9.15 21.89 4.51
N VAL A 353 10.18 21.03 4.64
CA VAL A 353 10.54 20.08 3.58
C VAL A 353 9.45 19.06 3.32
N VAL A 354 8.80 18.51 4.36
CA VAL A 354 7.65 17.60 4.20
C VAL A 354 6.48 18.30 3.50
N PHE A 355 6.18 19.54 3.88
CA PHE A 355 5.15 20.33 3.20
C PHE A 355 5.52 20.52 1.73
N ALA A 356 6.71 21.04 1.42
CA ALA A 356 7.15 21.25 0.04
C ALA A 356 7.12 19.94 -0.79
N GLY A 357 7.59 18.83 -0.22
CA GLY A 357 7.55 17.51 -0.86
C GLY A 357 6.16 16.90 -1.03
N THR A 358 5.13 17.47 -0.40
CA THR A 358 3.72 17.06 -0.61
C THR A 358 3.09 17.79 -1.80
N TRP A 359 3.60 18.98 -2.16
CA TRP A 359 3.06 19.83 -3.23
C TRP A 359 3.77 19.67 -4.58
N LEU A 360 4.96 19.07 -4.60
CA LEU A 360 5.73 18.70 -5.78
C LEU A 360 5.36 17.29 -6.25
#